data_AF-V4S081-F1
#
_entry.id   AF-V4S081-F1
#
_cell.length_a   1.000
_cell.length_b   1.000
_cell.length_c   1.000
_cell.angle_alpha   90.00
_cell.angle_beta   90.00
_cell.angle_gamma   90.00
#
_symmetry.space_group_name_H-M   'P 1'
#
loop_
_entity.id
_entity.type
_entity.pdbx_description
1 polymer ?
#
loop_
_entity_poly.entity_id
_entity_poly.type
_entity_poly.pdbx_seq_one_letter_code
_entity_poly.pdbx_strand_id
1 'polypeptide(L)'
;MRNIALKAGSRPPWVGLAAAVWVEIAAGNAYNFPLYSPALKSVLGYNQQQLTILGVANDIGESVGLLPGIACNKFPPWAVLLVGVVLCFLGYGVIWLAVSQTITGLPYWVLWIALVVATNSNAWFGTAVLVTNMRNFPLSRGTVAGILKGYAGIAAAIYTVLYNMVLQNSATTLLLFLALGIPLICLVTTYFIRACTPASGEDSSEHGHFVFTQAASVFLAIYVVAISITSDYVSLSDALSYILVAIMVVFMLSPLAIPVKMTLFPATKKRIRSAGSSDSLAQEGGDSTQTDPLLTPSSSAAYLGSFYETEDFSDVEILLAIGEGAVKEKRRPRRGEDFKLGEAFVKADFWLLWFVYFLGVGAGVTVLNNLAQIGVALGVNDTTELLCLFSLCNFAGRLGSGVLSEHYVRSLLFCSYLRSIKLGRKCKCFLVLFEKFQTTVEVFVSAYMT
;
A
#
# COMPACT_ATOMS: atom_id res chain seq x y z
N MET A 1 -7.63 5.90 22.39
CA MET A 1 -6.57 6.06 21.36
C MET A 1 -5.53 7.02 21.91
N ARG A 2 -4.24 6.94 21.53
CA ARG A 2 -3.27 8.01 21.83
C ARG A 2 -3.35 9.07 20.72
N ASN A 3 -3.22 10.34 21.08
CA ASN A 3 -3.25 11.45 20.12
C ASN A 3 -1.98 11.43 19.26
N ILE A 4 -2.06 10.84 18.07
CA ILE A 4 -1.07 11.06 17.02
C ILE A 4 -1.21 12.51 16.57
N ALA A 5 -0.13 13.28 16.62
CA ALA A 5 -0.12 14.67 16.18
C ALA A 5 -0.25 14.76 14.64
N LEU A 6 -1.49 14.82 14.15
CA LEU A 6 -1.79 14.94 12.73
C LEU A 6 -1.38 16.30 12.19
N LYS A 7 -0.68 16.32 11.05
CA LYS A 7 -0.34 17.57 10.36
C LYS A 7 -1.48 17.97 9.43
N ALA A 8 -1.94 19.22 9.55
CA ALA A 8 -3.03 19.76 8.75
C ALA A 8 -2.57 20.42 7.43
N GLY A 9 -3.49 20.52 6.47
CA GLY A 9 -3.30 21.14 5.15
C GLY A 9 -3.09 20.15 4.01
N SER A 10 -3.18 20.62 2.77
CA SER A 10 -3.10 19.79 1.56
C SER A 10 -1.67 19.44 1.11
N ARG A 11 -0.65 20.25 1.46
CA ARG A 11 0.75 19.96 1.09
C ARG A 11 1.34 18.71 1.76
N PRO A 12 1.17 18.44 3.08
CA PRO A 12 1.81 17.31 3.75
C PRO A 12 1.46 15.92 3.19
N PRO A 13 0.20 15.60 2.80
CA PRO A 13 -0.12 14.35 2.10
C PRO A 13 0.75 14.07 0.87
N TRP A 14 0.97 15.06 0.00
CA TRP A 14 1.77 14.88 -1.22
C TRP A 14 3.27 14.73 -0.94
N VAL A 15 3.79 15.38 0.12
CA VAL A 15 5.16 15.13 0.61
C VAL A 15 5.29 13.71 1.17
N GLY A 16 4.29 13.23 1.91
CA GLY A 16 4.25 11.85 2.44
C GLY A 16 4.15 10.79 1.34
N LEU A 17 3.40 11.06 0.27
CA LEU A 17 3.29 10.18 -0.90
C LEU A 17 4.63 10.11 -1.66
N ALA A 18 5.25 11.26 -1.92
CA ALA A 18 6.54 11.32 -2.61
C ALA A 18 7.67 10.66 -1.80
N ALA A 19 7.67 10.77 -0.47
CA ALA A 19 8.61 10.03 0.38
C ALA A 19 8.32 8.52 0.42
N ALA A 20 7.04 8.13 0.34
CA ALA A 20 6.63 6.72 0.31
C ALA A 20 7.04 6.00 -0.98
N VAL A 21 7.11 6.69 -2.11
CA VAL A 21 7.66 6.13 -3.37
C VAL A 21 9.07 5.58 -3.18
N TRP A 22 9.94 6.33 -2.49
CA TRP A 22 11.30 5.88 -2.19
C TRP A 22 11.33 4.68 -1.25
N VAL A 23 10.38 4.58 -0.32
CA VAL A 23 10.28 3.45 0.62
C VAL A 23 9.66 2.20 -0.02
N GLU A 24 8.74 2.30 -0.99
CA GLU A 24 8.25 1.13 -1.73
C GLU A 24 9.32 0.58 -2.69
N ILE A 25 10.13 1.44 -3.32
CA ILE A 25 11.32 0.97 -4.07
C ILE A 25 12.28 0.25 -3.12
N ALA A 26 12.52 0.82 -1.93
CA ALA A 26 13.35 0.20 -0.89
C ALA A 26 12.74 -1.08 -0.28
N ALA A 27 11.42 -1.24 -0.33
CA ALA A 27 10.69 -2.43 0.10
C ALA A 27 10.84 -3.58 -0.90
N GLY A 28 10.92 -3.29 -2.21
CA GLY A 28 11.15 -4.29 -3.27
C GLY A 28 12.51 -5.01 -3.23
N ASN A 29 13.25 -4.92 -2.12
CA ASN A 29 14.51 -5.62 -1.87
C ASN A 29 14.40 -7.16 -1.94
N ALA A 30 13.23 -7.72 -1.67
CA ALA A 30 12.94 -9.15 -1.79
C ALA A 30 13.06 -9.66 -3.23
N TYR A 31 12.81 -8.82 -4.23
CA TYR A 31 12.90 -9.17 -5.65
C TYR A 31 14.33 -9.22 -6.19
N ASN A 32 15.33 -8.85 -5.37
CA ASN A 32 16.74 -8.82 -5.77
C ASN A 32 17.46 -10.18 -5.64
N PHE A 33 16.79 -11.23 -5.13
CA PHE A 33 17.38 -12.56 -4.97
C PHE A 33 18.08 -13.10 -6.24
N PRO A 34 17.57 -12.91 -7.47
CA PRO A 34 18.28 -13.33 -8.68
C PRO A 34 19.66 -12.67 -8.87
N LEU A 35 19.86 -11.44 -8.38
CA LEU A 35 21.11 -10.68 -8.57
C LEU A 35 22.26 -11.14 -7.66
N TYR A 36 21.95 -11.69 -6.47
CA TYR A 36 22.97 -12.13 -5.50
C TYR A 36 22.95 -13.63 -5.17
N SER A 37 21.91 -14.37 -5.55
CA SER A 37 21.85 -15.83 -5.37
C SER A 37 22.94 -16.62 -6.13
N PRO A 38 23.46 -16.20 -7.31
CA PRO A 38 24.61 -16.85 -7.92
C PRO A 38 25.88 -16.77 -7.06
N ALA A 39 26.09 -15.63 -6.38
CA ALA A 39 27.22 -15.43 -5.47
C ALA A 39 27.06 -16.23 -4.17
N LEU A 40 25.84 -16.32 -3.61
CA LEU A 40 25.55 -17.25 -2.50
C LEU A 40 25.89 -18.69 -2.85
N LYS A 41 25.58 -19.12 -4.08
CA LYS A 41 25.88 -20.47 -4.57
C LYS A 41 27.39 -20.70 -4.70
N SER A 42 28.11 -19.81 -5.37
CA SER A 42 29.54 -19.99 -5.68
C SER A 42 30.46 -19.78 -4.47
N VAL A 43 30.22 -18.75 -3.66
CA VAL A 43 31.08 -18.41 -2.51
C VAL A 43 30.90 -19.38 -1.35
N LEU A 44 29.67 -19.86 -1.10
CA LEU A 44 29.37 -20.77 0.02
C LEU A 44 29.37 -22.26 -0.38
N GLY A 45 29.66 -22.58 -1.65
CA GLY A 45 29.74 -23.95 -2.16
C GLY A 45 28.39 -24.70 -2.17
N TYR A 46 27.27 -23.98 -2.28
CA TYR A 46 25.94 -24.57 -2.14
C TYR A 46 25.46 -25.27 -3.41
N ASN A 47 24.76 -26.39 -3.22
CA ASN A 47 24.07 -27.08 -4.30
C ASN A 47 22.76 -26.36 -4.69
N GLN A 48 22.15 -26.78 -5.81
CA GLN A 48 20.95 -26.09 -6.31
C GLN A 48 19.75 -26.19 -5.35
N GLN A 49 19.57 -27.33 -4.68
CA GLN A 49 18.48 -27.53 -3.71
C GLN A 49 18.62 -26.58 -2.51
N GLN A 50 19.82 -26.41 -1.98
CA GLN A 50 20.11 -25.45 -0.89
C GLN A 50 19.81 -24.01 -1.31
N LEU A 51 20.10 -23.64 -2.57
CA LEU A 51 19.79 -22.31 -3.09
C LEU A 51 18.28 -22.10 -3.28
N THR A 52 17.55 -23.10 -3.80
CA THR A 52 16.09 -23.05 -3.90
C THR A 52 15.42 -22.94 -2.52
N ILE A 53 15.93 -23.62 -1.50
CA ILE A 53 15.41 -23.52 -0.13
C ILE A 53 15.73 -22.14 0.50
N LEU A 54 16.81 -21.46 0.10
CA LEU A 54 17.04 -20.04 0.42
C LEU A 54 16.05 -19.12 -0.32
N GLY A 55 15.67 -19.43 -1.57
CA GLY A 55 14.57 -18.74 -2.26
C GLY A 55 13.25 -18.86 -1.50
N VAL A 56 12.92 -20.04 -0.98
CA VAL A 56 11.75 -20.22 -0.10
C VAL A 56 11.87 -19.39 1.20
N ALA A 57 13.07 -19.16 1.72
CA ALA A 57 13.31 -18.26 2.86
C ALA A 57 12.99 -16.80 2.50
N ASN A 58 13.43 -16.36 1.32
CA ASN A 58 13.17 -15.04 0.74
C ASN A 58 11.64 -14.79 0.65
N ASP A 59 10.90 -15.76 0.11
CA ASP A 59 9.44 -15.71 -0.08
C ASP A 59 8.66 -15.69 1.25
N ILE A 60 9.07 -16.50 2.21
CA ILE A 60 8.47 -16.55 3.54
C ILE A 60 8.61 -15.19 4.23
N GLY A 61 9.78 -14.54 4.15
CA GLY A 61 9.96 -13.21 4.75
C GLY A 61 9.06 -12.15 4.10
N GLU A 62 9.00 -12.06 2.76
CA GLU A 62 8.09 -11.14 2.06
C GLU A 62 6.61 -11.39 2.45
N SER A 63 6.22 -12.64 2.65
CA SER A 63 4.82 -13.03 2.89
C SER A 63 4.28 -12.68 4.29
N VAL A 64 5.10 -12.28 5.28
CA VAL A 64 4.69 -12.12 6.70
C VAL A 64 4.11 -10.72 7.00
N GLY A 65 3.21 -10.23 6.14
CA GLY A 65 2.56 -8.91 6.28
C GLY A 65 1.65 -8.70 7.51
N LEU A 66 1.26 -9.77 8.21
CA LEU A 66 0.30 -9.69 9.33
C LEU A 66 0.83 -8.86 10.52
N LEU A 67 2.10 -9.03 10.89
CA LEU A 67 2.70 -8.31 12.02
C LEU A 67 2.87 -6.80 11.75
N PRO A 68 3.42 -6.35 10.60
CA PRO A 68 3.37 -4.96 10.16
C PRO A 68 1.97 -4.35 10.19
N GLY A 69 0.97 -5.07 9.69
CA GLY A 69 -0.40 -4.58 9.61
C GLY A 69 -1.04 -4.35 10.98
N ILE A 70 -0.83 -5.25 11.95
CA ILE A 70 -1.25 -5.03 13.34
C ILE A 70 -0.49 -3.83 13.96
N ALA A 71 0.82 -3.72 13.69
CA ALA A 71 1.65 -2.62 14.22
C ALA A 71 1.17 -1.24 13.73
N CYS A 72 0.80 -1.10 12.46
CA CYS A 72 0.30 0.14 11.85
C CYS A 72 -1.03 0.68 12.42
N ASN A 73 -1.70 -0.09 13.28
CA ASN A 73 -2.93 0.32 13.98
C ASN A 73 -2.67 0.73 15.43
N LYS A 74 -1.53 0.31 16.01
CA LYS A 74 -1.15 0.54 17.40
C LYS A 74 -0.02 1.57 17.57
N PHE A 75 0.83 1.72 16.56
CA PHE A 75 2.04 2.53 16.58
C PHE A 75 2.07 3.58 15.46
N PRO A 76 2.77 4.70 15.64
CA PRO A 76 2.94 5.71 14.58
C PRO A 76 3.85 5.17 13.45
N PRO A 77 3.72 5.67 12.19
CA PRO A 77 4.41 5.11 11.03
C PRO A 77 5.94 5.02 11.19
N TRP A 78 6.56 6.02 11.83
CA TRP A 78 8.01 6.02 12.07
C TRP A 78 8.49 4.84 12.93
N ALA A 79 7.69 4.38 13.88
CA ALA A 79 8.06 3.25 14.74
C ALA A 79 7.97 1.91 13.98
N VAL A 80 7.03 1.80 13.04
CA VAL A 80 6.91 0.63 12.15
C VAL A 80 8.08 0.61 11.15
N LEU A 81 8.41 1.76 10.55
CA LEU A 81 9.56 1.88 9.64
C LEU A 81 10.89 1.56 10.34
N LEU A 82 11.09 1.97 11.60
CA LEU A 82 12.29 1.63 12.36
C LEU A 82 12.46 0.11 12.58
N VAL A 83 11.38 -0.65 12.75
CA VAL A 83 11.47 -2.12 12.83
C VAL A 83 11.92 -2.69 11.48
N GLY A 84 11.36 -2.20 10.37
CA GLY A 84 11.83 -2.56 9.02
C GLY A 84 13.31 -2.23 8.79
N VAL A 85 13.78 -1.06 9.23
CA VAL A 85 15.19 -0.63 9.17
C VAL A 85 16.10 -1.62 9.90
N VAL A 86 15.74 -2.03 11.12
CA VAL A 86 16.53 -2.98 11.92
C VAL A 86 16.54 -4.37 11.30
N LEU A 87 15.40 -4.86 10.81
CA LEU A 87 15.31 -6.17 10.13
C LEU A 87 16.13 -6.19 8.83
N CYS A 88 16.06 -5.12 8.04
CA CYS A 88 16.84 -4.97 6.80
C CYS A 88 18.35 -4.97 7.07
N PHE A 89 18.79 -4.14 8.03
CA PHE A 89 20.21 -4.04 8.43
C PHE A 89 20.77 -5.36 8.96
N LEU A 90 20.08 -6.00 9.91
CA LEU A 90 20.55 -7.25 10.52
C LEU A 90 20.49 -8.42 9.54
N GLY A 91 19.41 -8.55 8.77
CA GLY A 91 19.23 -9.62 7.79
C GLY A 91 20.26 -9.55 6.67
N TYR A 92 20.23 -8.49 5.85
CA TYR A 92 21.19 -8.36 4.76
C TYR A 92 22.63 -8.17 5.25
N GLY A 93 22.85 -7.61 6.45
CA GLY A 93 24.17 -7.53 7.08
C GLY A 93 24.80 -8.90 7.32
N VAL A 94 24.04 -9.88 7.83
CA VAL A 94 24.53 -11.27 8.00
C VAL A 94 24.78 -11.95 6.65
N ILE A 95 23.91 -11.76 5.65
CA ILE A 95 24.12 -12.28 4.29
C ILE A 95 25.38 -11.65 3.66
N TRP A 96 25.59 -10.35 3.84
CA TRP A 96 26.79 -9.65 3.38
C TRP A 96 28.06 -10.17 4.07
N LEU A 97 28.06 -10.36 5.39
CA LEU A 97 29.20 -10.90 6.15
C LEU A 97 29.60 -12.32 5.67
N ALA A 98 28.63 -13.12 5.22
CA ALA A 98 28.88 -14.44 4.63
C ALA A 98 29.45 -14.36 3.21
N VAL A 99 28.84 -13.57 2.31
CA VAL A 99 29.27 -13.47 0.90
C VAL A 99 30.58 -12.69 0.74
N SER A 100 30.87 -11.74 1.63
CA SER A 100 32.19 -11.09 1.72
C SER A 100 33.28 -11.97 2.34
N GLN A 101 32.95 -13.15 2.85
CA GLN A 101 33.83 -14.02 3.65
C GLN A 101 34.42 -13.35 4.92
N THR A 102 33.84 -12.23 5.37
CA THR A 102 34.21 -11.57 6.63
C THR A 102 33.95 -12.48 7.84
N ILE A 103 32.91 -13.31 7.78
CA ILE A 103 32.66 -14.40 8.73
C ILE A 103 32.54 -15.72 7.96
N THR A 104 33.52 -16.59 8.13
CA THR A 104 33.53 -17.95 7.58
C THR A 104 32.80 -18.94 8.50
N GLY A 105 32.33 -20.06 7.95
CA GLY A 105 31.72 -21.14 8.73
C GLY A 105 30.31 -20.88 9.29
N LEU A 106 29.60 -19.83 8.86
CA LEU A 106 28.21 -19.60 9.25
C LEU A 106 27.32 -20.79 8.85
N PRO A 107 26.54 -21.39 9.78
CA PRO A 107 25.73 -22.55 9.48
C PRO A 107 24.51 -22.17 8.64
N TYR A 108 24.15 -23.03 7.68
CA TYR A 108 23.10 -22.78 6.69
C TYR A 108 21.77 -22.26 7.29
N TRP A 109 21.35 -22.78 8.46
CA TRP A 109 20.11 -22.36 9.11
C TRP A 109 20.14 -20.91 9.62
N VAL A 110 21.30 -20.37 9.98
CA VAL A 110 21.45 -18.95 10.36
C VAL A 110 21.27 -18.06 9.14
N LEU A 111 21.81 -18.45 7.99
CA LEU A 111 21.62 -17.71 6.73
C LEU A 111 20.18 -17.78 6.23
N TRP A 112 19.53 -18.94 6.41
CA TRP A 112 18.10 -19.10 6.12
C TRP A 112 17.24 -18.16 6.96
N ILE A 113 17.45 -18.11 8.28
CA ILE A 113 16.74 -17.17 9.17
C ILE A 113 17.10 -15.71 8.86
N ALA A 114 18.38 -15.40 8.60
CA ALA A 114 18.82 -14.06 8.25
C ALA A 114 18.17 -13.56 6.95
N LEU A 115 17.93 -14.44 5.97
CA LEU A 115 17.25 -14.12 4.73
C LEU A 115 15.74 -13.88 4.94
N VAL A 116 15.06 -14.71 5.76
CA VAL A 116 13.67 -14.43 6.19
C VAL A 116 13.58 -13.08 6.91
N VAL A 117 14.53 -12.77 7.79
CA VAL A 117 14.61 -11.48 8.50
C VAL A 117 14.86 -10.32 7.53
N ALA A 118 15.73 -10.51 6.54
CA ALA A 118 16.04 -9.51 5.52
C ALA A 118 14.81 -9.15 4.70
N THR A 119 14.11 -10.12 4.11
CA THR A 119 12.95 -9.84 3.23
C THR A 119 11.67 -9.50 3.99
N ASN A 120 11.54 -9.88 5.27
CA ASN A 120 10.48 -9.36 6.13
C ASN A 120 10.51 -7.82 6.21
N SER A 121 11.68 -7.18 6.04
CA SER A 121 11.75 -5.70 5.95
C SER A 121 10.85 -5.10 4.86
N ASN A 122 10.67 -5.78 3.71
CA ASN A 122 9.71 -5.41 2.65
C ASN A 122 8.31 -5.20 3.25
N ALA A 123 7.81 -6.19 3.97
CA ALA A 123 6.49 -6.16 4.59
C ALA A 123 6.34 -5.03 5.61
N TRP A 124 7.37 -4.73 6.41
CA TRP A 124 7.36 -3.58 7.34
C TRP A 124 7.40 -2.23 6.60
N PHE A 125 8.21 -2.09 5.57
CA PHE A 125 8.34 -0.86 4.78
C PHE A 125 7.06 -0.56 3.98
N GLY A 126 6.64 -1.49 3.12
CA GLY A 126 5.47 -1.35 2.26
C GLY A 126 4.19 -1.12 3.06
N THR A 127 3.91 -1.97 4.06
CA THR A 127 2.69 -1.81 4.87
C THR A 127 2.68 -0.46 5.61
N ALA A 128 3.79 -0.02 6.22
CA ALA A 128 3.84 1.27 6.93
C ALA A 128 3.48 2.47 6.03
N VAL A 129 3.99 2.51 4.80
CA VAL A 129 3.76 3.65 3.90
C VAL A 129 2.43 3.56 3.15
N LEU A 130 2.01 2.34 2.79
CA LEU A 130 0.73 2.08 2.14
C LEU A 130 -0.45 2.43 3.08
N VAL A 131 -0.44 1.91 4.32
CA VAL A 131 -1.46 2.24 5.34
C VAL A 131 -1.55 3.76 5.54
N THR A 132 -0.40 4.42 5.65
CA THR A 132 -0.33 5.87 5.94
C THR A 132 -0.89 6.70 4.79
N ASN A 133 -0.55 6.38 3.54
CA ASN A 133 -1.02 7.17 2.39
C ASN A 133 -2.48 6.88 2.02
N MET A 134 -2.96 5.63 2.20
CA MET A 134 -4.39 5.32 2.05
C MET A 134 -5.27 6.03 3.10
N ARG A 135 -4.72 6.35 4.28
CA ARG A 135 -5.36 7.20 5.30
C ARG A 135 -5.32 8.68 4.93
N ASN A 136 -4.21 9.15 4.36
CA ASN A 136 -4.06 10.54 3.91
C ASN A 136 -4.97 10.89 2.72
N PHE A 137 -5.25 9.93 1.83
CA PHE A 137 -6.06 10.10 0.61
C PHE A 137 -7.28 9.17 0.57
N PRO A 138 -8.31 9.40 1.41
CA PRO A 138 -9.42 8.47 1.59
C PRO A 138 -10.32 8.30 0.36
N LEU A 139 -10.31 9.25 -0.58
CA LEU A 139 -11.14 9.27 -1.81
C LEU A 139 -10.44 8.71 -3.06
N SER A 140 -9.15 8.37 -2.98
CA SER A 140 -8.34 7.88 -4.12
C SER A 140 -7.49 6.66 -3.73
N ARG A 141 -8.05 5.81 -2.85
CA ARG A 141 -7.35 4.69 -2.21
C ARG A 141 -6.81 3.68 -3.23
N GLY A 142 -7.56 3.42 -4.31
CA GLY A 142 -7.15 2.49 -5.36
C GLY A 142 -5.94 3.01 -6.11
N THR A 143 -6.01 4.27 -6.56
CA THR A 143 -4.92 4.95 -7.27
C THR A 143 -3.65 5.06 -6.43
N VAL A 144 -3.75 5.46 -5.16
CA VAL A 144 -2.59 5.57 -4.25
C VAL A 144 -1.91 4.21 -4.04
N ALA A 145 -2.69 3.16 -3.82
CA ALA A 145 -2.14 1.81 -3.65
C ALA A 145 -1.51 1.27 -4.95
N GLY A 146 -2.12 1.54 -6.11
CA GLY A 146 -1.58 1.16 -7.42
C GLY A 146 -0.26 1.86 -7.75
N ILE A 147 -0.13 3.15 -7.45
CA ILE A 147 1.15 3.89 -7.58
C ILE A 147 2.21 3.27 -6.67
N LEU A 148 1.93 3.18 -5.35
CA LEU A 148 2.90 2.73 -4.36
C LEU A 148 3.37 1.29 -4.60
N LYS A 149 2.45 0.34 -4.77
CA LYS A 149 2.84 -1.05 -5.08
C LYS A 149 3.38 -1.22 -6.49
N GLY A 150 3.02 -0.35 -7.44
CA GLY A 150 3.69 -0.22 -8.73
C GLY A 150 5.18 0.07 -8.56
N TYR A 151 5.53 1.07 -7.74
CA TYR A 151 6.93 1.39 -7.44
C TYR A 151 7.71 0.23 -6.80
N ALA A 152 7.10 -0.53 -5.88
CA ALA A 152 7.71 -1.79 -5.42
C ALA A 152 7.84 -2.85 -6.54
N GLY A 153 6.90 -2.88 -7.49
CA GLY A 153 6.89 -3.83 -8.60
C GLY A 153 7.97 -3.59 -9.65
N ILE A 154 8.40 -2.34 -9.85
CA ILE A 154 9.56 -1.98 -10.70
C ILE A 154 10.90 -2.00 -9.97
N ALA A 155 10.90 -2.08 -8.63
CA ALA A 155 12.10 -1.95 -7.81
C ALA A 155 13.26 -2.84 -8.29
N ALA A 156 12.99 -4.11 -8.64
CA ALA A 156 14.01 -5.02 -9.15
C ALA A 156 14.74 -4.49 -10.39
N ALA A 157 14.04 -3.89 -11.36
CA ALA A 157 14.68 -3.27 -12.52
C ALA A 157 15.54 -2.04 -12.16
N ILE A 158 15.11 -1.25 -11.16
CA ILE A 158 15.92 -0.16 -10.61
C ILE A 158 17.19 -0.71 -9.93
N TYR A 159 17.07 -1.81 -9.18
CA TYR A 159 18.22 -2.49 -8.58
C TYR A 159 19.14 -3.13 -9.62
N THR A 160 18.63 -3.70 -10.72
CA THR A 160 19.43 -4.18 -11.86
C THR A 160 20.24 -3.04 -12.48
N VAL A 161 19.60 -1.90 -12.77
CA VAL A 161 20.32 -0.73 -13.30
C VAL A 161 21.41 -0.26 -12.33
N LEU A 162 21.15 -0.19 -11.03
CA LEU A 162 22.18 0.14 -10.04
C LEU A 162 23.29 -0.91 -9.99
N TYR A 163 22.95 -2.20 -10.05
CA TYR A 163 23.89 -3.33 -10.01
C TYR A 163 24.89 -3.27 -11.17
N ASN A 164 24.38 -3.10 -12.40
CA ASN A 164 25.20 -3.02 -13.61
C ASN A 164 25.98 -1.70 -13.68
N MET A 165 25.31 -0.54 -13.48
CA MET A 165 25.84 0.79 -13.79
C MET A 165 26.60 1.49 -12.64
N VAL A 166 26.39 1.07 -11.39
CA VAL A 166 26.98 1.73 -10.19
C VAL A 166 27.78 0.75 -9.35
N LEU A 167 27.28 -0.47 -9.16
CA LEU A 167 27.86 -1.47 -8.27
C LEU A 167 28.79 -2.46 -9.00
N GLN A 168 29.09 -2.19 -10.28
CA GLN A 168 30.09 -2.91 -11.09
C GLN A 168 29.86 -4.44 -11.14
N ASN A 169 28.60 -4.88 -11.17
CA ASN A 169 28.20 -6.29 -11.12
C ASN A 169 28.72 -7.06 -9.88
N SER A 170 28.96 -6.35 -8.77
CA SER A 170 29.40 -6.95 -7.51
C SER A 170 28.22 -7.28 -6.59
N ALA A 171 27.88 -8.56 -6.46
CA ALA A 171 26.87 -9.04 -5.52
C ALA A 171 27.19 -8.67 -4.05
N THR A 172 28.47 -8.61 -3.69
CA THR A 172 28.93 -8.17 -2.37
C THR A 172 28.65 -6.68 -2.13
N THR A 173 28.82 -5.83 -3.16
CA THR A 173 28.51 -4.40 -3.07
C THR A 173 27.00 -4.17 -3.07
N LEU A 174 26.23 -4.97 -3.81
CA LEU A 174 24.77 -4.99 -3.75
C LEU A 174 24.28 -5.35 -2.35
N LEU A 175 24.76 -6.44 -1.75
CA LEU A 175 24.39 -6.84 -0.40
C LEU A 175 24.73 -5.77 0.64
N LEU A 176 25.85 -5.05 0.48
CA LEU A 176 26.19 -3.89 1.31
C LEU A 176 25.19 -2.72 1.13
N PHE A 177 24.73 -2.47 -0.10
CA PHE A 177 23.70 -1.47 -0.38
C PHE A 177 22.33 -1.86 0.19
N LEU A 178 21.96 -3.15 0.19
CA LEU A 178 20.75 -3.63 0.88
C LEU A 178 20.90 -3.54 2.41
N ALA A 179 22.09 -3.81 2.95
CA ALA A 179 22.37 -3.78 4.39
C ALA A 179 22.52 -2.36 4.97
N LEU A 180 22.98 -1.36 4.21
CA LEU A 180 23.22 0.01 4.69
C LEU A 180 22.44 1.09 3.93
N GLY A 181 22.41 1.03 2.60
CA GLY A 181 21.79 2.03 1.75
C GLY A 181 20.28 2.10 1.92
N ILE A 182 19.60 0.95 1.95
CA ILE A 182 18.16 0.88 2.22
C ILE A 182 17.80 1.40 3.62
N PRO A 183 18.41 0.91 4.73
CA PRO A 183 18.26 1.51 6.05
C PRO A 183 18.44 3.03 6.08
N LEU A 184 19.46 3.57 5.41
CA LEU A 184 19.69 5.01 5.34
C LEU A 184 18.57 5.78 4.60
N ILE A 185 18.15 5.29 3.43
CA ILE A 185 17.04 5.87 2.65
C ILE A 185 15.75 5.85 3.47
N CYS A 186 15.43 4.73 4.12
CA CYS A 186 14.26 4.60 4.99
C CYS A 186 14.33 5.52 6.21
N LEU A 187 15.49 5.69 6.86
CA LEU A 187 15.66 6.62 7.97
C LEU A 187 15.45 8.09 7.56
N VAL A 188 16.01 8.52 6.42
CA VAL A 188 15.85 9.89 5.90
C VAL A 188 14.40 10.17 5.50
N THR A 189 13.74 9.23 4.81
CA THR A 189 12.35 9.38 4.35
C THR A 189 11.31 9.30 5.49
N THR A 190 11.61 8.55 6.56
CA THR A 190 10.74 8.37 7.74
C THR A 190 10.25 9.70 8.35
N TYR A 191 11.07 10.76 8.33
CA TYR A 191 10.66 12.07 8.87
C TYR A 191 9.45 12.69 8.13
N PHE A 192 9.32 12.41 6.83
CA PHE A 192 8.31 12.96 5.92
C PHE A 192 7.02 12.13 5.90
N ILE A 193 7.11 10.83 6.19
CA ILE A 193 5.99 9.88 6.17
C ILE A 193 5.18 10.05 7.46
N ARG A 194 4.09 10.83 7.37
CA ARG A 194 3.22 11.14 8.52
C ARG A 194 1.74 10.98 8.17
N ALA A 195 0.98 10.54 9.16
CA ALA A 195 -0.48 10.65 9.12
C ALA A 195 -0.89 12.13 9.18
N CYS A 196 -1.70 12.53 8.22
CA CYS A 196 -2.23 13.88 8.06
C CYS A 196 -3.75 13.85 8.25
N THR A 197 -4.35 14.98 8.60
CA THR A 197 -5.81 15.11 8.46
C THR A 197 -6.14 15.14 6.96
N PRO A 198 -7.00 14.25 6.42
CA PRO A 198 -7.44 14.38 5.04
C PRO A 198 -8.17 15.71 4.83
N ALA A 199 -8.03 16.31 3.65
CA ALA A 199 -8.70 17.57 3.35
C ALA A 199 -10.22 17.39 3.31
N SER A 200 -10.96 18.31 3.95
CA SER A 200 -12.42 18.28 4.00
C SER A 200 -13.04 18.86 2.73
N GLY A 201 -12.92 18.15 1.62
CA GLY A 201 -13.53 18.47 0.33
C GLY A 201 -12.79 17.87 -0.87
N GLU A 202 -13.47 17.72 -2.01
CA GLU A 202 -12.82 17.39 -3.29
C GLU A 202 -12.04 18.61 -3.81
N ASP A 203 -10.76 18.73 -3.45
CA ASP A 203 -9.84 19.67 -4.13
C ASP A 203 -9.61 19.13 -5.56
N SER A 204 -10.34 19.67 -6.54
CA SER A 204 -10.37 19.17 -7.95
C SER A 204 -9.01 19.04 -8.64
N SER A 205 -7.97 19.70 -8.11
CA SER A 205 -6.58 19.54 -8.56
C SER A 205 -5.97 18.16 -8.25
N GLU A 206 -6.47 17.42 -7.26
CA GLU A 206 -5.90 16.12 -6.84
C GLU A 206 -5.90 15.10 -7.98
N HIS A 207 -6.97 15.03 -8.78
CA HIS A 207 -7.03 14.12 -9.92
C HIS A 207 -5.91 14.43 -10.94
N GLY A 208 -5.66 15.70 -11.24
CA GLY A 208 -4.56 16.12 -12.11
C GLY A 208 -3.17 15.77 -11.55
N HIS A 209 -2.98 15.89 -10.23
CA HIS A 209 -1.75 15.46 -9.56
C HIS A 209 -1.56 13.94 -9.59
N PHE A 210 -2.63 13.14 -9.42
CA PHE A 210 -2.56 11.69 -9.58
C PHE A 210 -2.31 11.26 -11.03
N VAL A 211 -2.93 11.89 -12.02
CA VAL A 211 -2.67 11.60 -13.45
C VAL A 211 -1.21 11.94 -13.81
N PHE A 212 -0.70 13.09 -13.36
CA PHE A 212 0.71 13.46 -13.53
C PHE A 212 1.66 12.43 -12.90
N THR A 213 1.40 12.02 -11.64
CA THR A 213 2.25 11.04 -10.93
C THR A 213 2.30 9.71 -11.68
N GLN A 214 1.15 9.21 -12.15
CA GLN A 214 1.06 7.95 -12.88
C GLN A 214 1.75 8.02 -14.25
N ALA A 215 1.55 9.11 -15.00
CA ALA A 215 2.25 9.32 -16.27
C ALA A 215 3.77 9.36 -16.08
N ALA A 216 4.26 10.10 -15.08
CA ALA A 216 5.68 10.15 -14.75
C ALA A 216 6.24 8.79 -14.29
N SER A 217 5.43 7.99 -13.55
CA SER A 217 5.79 6.62 -13.17
C SER A 217 5.90 5.70 -14.40
N VAL A 218 5.00 5.83 -15.38
CA VAL A 218 5.07 5.07 -16.64
C VAL A 218 6.27 5.48 -17.50
N PHE A 219 6.59 6.78 -17.57
CA PHE A 219 7.81 7.24 -18.27
C PHE A 219 9.08 6.73 -17.59
N LEU A 220 9.16 6.77 -16.25
CA LEU A 220 10.24 6.12 -15.50
C LEU A 220 10.31 4.62 -15.82
N ALA A 221 9.17 3.94 -15.92
CA ALA A 221 9.16 2.50 -16.18
C ALA A 221 9.70 2.11 -17.56
N ILE A 222 9.27 2.83 -18.60
CA ILE A 222 9.80 2.67 -19.95
C ILE A 222 11.31 3.01 -19.98
N TYR A 223 11.71 4.08 -19.28
CA TYR A 223 13.10 4.52 -19.22
C TYR A 223 14.02 3.48 -18.56
N VAL A 224 13.65 2.97 -17.36
CA VAL A 224 14.44 1.98 -16.61
C VAL A 224 14.63 0.69 -17.40
N VAL A 225 13.59 0.19 -18.07
CA VAL A 225 13.72 -1.00 -18.93
C VAL A 225 14.58 -0.72 -20.15
N ALA A 226 14.41 0.43 -20.81
CA ALA A 226 15.21 0.78 -21.99
C ALA A 226 16.72 0.90 -21.65
N ILE A 227 17.08 1.52 -20.52
CA ILE A 227 18.49 1.59 -20.10
C ILE A 227 19.01 0.24 -19.62
N SER A 228 18.20 -0.61 -18.97
CA SER A 228 18.65 -1.95 -18.57
C SER A 228 18.93 -2.85 -19.78
N ILE A 229 18.10 -2.80 -20.83
CA ILE A 229 18.37 -3.58 -22.06
C ILE A 229 19.60 -2.98 -22.78
N THR A 230 19.70 -1.65 -22.87
CA THR A 230 20.85 -0.98 -23.52
C THR A 230 22.18 -1.27 -22.81
N SER A 231 22.16 -1.35 -21.47
CA SER A 231 23.29 -1.72 -20.60
C SER A 231 23.97 -3.01 -21.03
N ASP A 232 23.19 -4.00 -21.45
CA ASP A 232 23.66 -5.39 -21.58
C ASP A 232 24.22 -5.67 -22.99
N TYR A 233 23.94 -4.79 -23.97
CA TYR A 233 24.50 -4.80 -25.32
C TYR A 233 25.59 -3.75 -25.58
N VAL A 234 25.74 -2.73 -24.73
CA VAL A 234 26.61 -1.58 -24.99
C VAL A 234 27.54 -1.32 -23.81
N SER A 235 28.85 -1.43 -24.04
CA SER A 235 29.89 -1.03 -23.10
C SER A 235 29.90 0.49 -22.89
N LEU A 236 29.03 0.97 -21.99
CA LEU A 236 28.98 2.37 -21.58
C LEU A 236 30.22 2.75 -20.76
N SER A 237 30.67 4.00 -20.88
CA SER A 237 31.70 4.54 -20.00
C SER A 237 31.09 4.97 -18.66
N ASP A 238 31.86 4.86 -17.57
CA ASP A 238 31.43 5.20 -16.20
C ASP A 238 30.67 6.54 -16.13
N ALA A 239 31.17 7.57 -16.82
CA ALA A 239 30.52 8.88 -16.88
C ALA A 239 29.11 8.83 -17.49
N LEU A 240 28.89 8.05 -18.55
CA LEU A 240 27.56 7.86 -19.14
C LEU A 240 26.66 7.03 -18.21
N SER A 241 27.20 5.98 -17.59
CA SER A 241 26.50 5.15 -16.61
C SER A 241 25.99 5.97 -15.43
N TYR A 242 26.83 6.83 -14.84
CA TYR A 242 26.41 7.76 -13.78
C TYR A 242 25.40 8.82 -14.26
N ILE A 243 25.50 9.30 -15.51
CA ILE A 243 24.52 10.25 -16.06
C ILE A 243 23.14 9.59 -16.24
N LEU A 244 23.06 8.36 -16.75
CA LEU A 244 21.79 7.63 -16.89
C LEU A 244 21.17 7.32 -15.53
N VAL A 245 21.97 6.93 -14.54
CA VAL A 245 21.50 6.74 -13.16
C VAL A 245 21.03 8.05 -12.53
N ALA A 246 21.70 9.17 -12.79
CA ALA A 246 21.24 10.49 -12.35
C ALA A 246 19.89 10.89 -12.98
N ILE A 247 19.68 10.59 -14.27
CA ILE A 247 18.39 10.80 -14.96
C ILE A 247 17.30 9.91 -14.37
N MET A 248 17.60 8.63 -14.07
CA MET A 248 16.68 7.73 -13.35
C MET A 248 16.27 8.32 -11.98
N VAL A 249 17.23 8.82 -11.21
CA VAL A 249 16.98 9.50 -9.92
C VAL A 249 16.11 10.75 -10.09
N VAL A 250 16.35 11.57 -11.12
CA VAL A 250 15.50 12.74 -11.43
C VAL A 250 14.06 12.33 -11.75
N PHE A 251 13.85 11.26 -12.51
CA PHE A 251 12.51 10.71 -12.75
C PHE A 251 11.87 10.13 -11.46
N MET A 252 12.64 9.49 -10.58
CA MET A 252 12.17 9.04 -9.26
C MET A 252 11.81 10.19 -8.31
N LEU A 253 12.42 11.38 -8.47
CA LEU A 253 12.06 12.60 -7.74
C LEU A 253 10.81 13.28 -8.29
N SER A 254 10.28 12.88 -9.46
CA SER A 254 9.13 13.55 -10.10
C SER A 254 7.86 13.70 -9.23
N PRO A 255 7.50 12.79 -8.29
CA PRO A 255 6.35 13.02 -7.40
C PRO A 255 6.52 14.23 -6.46
N LEU A 256 7.77 14.66 -6.18
CA LEU A 256 8.06 15.88 -5.40
C LEU A 256 7.73 17.17 -6.17
N ALA A 257 7.58 17.12 -7.49
CA ALA A 257 7.21 18.29 -8.29
C ALA A 257 5.84 18.86 -7.86
N ILE A 258 4.93 18.01 -7.36
CA ILE A 258 3.61 18.42 -6.86
C ILE A 258 3.74 19.30 -5.59
N PRO A 259 4.31 18.83 -4.46
CA PRO A 259 4.48 19.66 -3.28
C PRO A 259 5.41 20.86 -3.51
N VAL A 260 6.43 20.74 -4.36
CA VAL A 260 7.31 21.88 -4.74
C VAL A 260 6.52 22.95 -5.51
N LYS A 261 5.71 22.57 -6.50
CA LYS A 261 4.78 23.49 -7.18
C LYS A 261 3.82 24.14 -6.19
N MET A 262 3.26 23.37 -5.26
CA MET A 262 2.37 23.91 -4.22
C MET A 262 3.08 24.89 -3.28
N THR A 263 4.40 24.78 -3.04
CA THR A 263 5.16 25.75 -2.24
C THR A 263 5.54 27.00 -3.02
N LEU A 264 6.01 26.85 -4.27
CA LEU A 264 6.45 27.96 -5.12
C LEU A 264 5.27 28.80 -5.65
N PHE A 265 4.14 28.16 -5.90
CA PHE A 265 2.90 28.80 -6.35
C PHE A 265 1.77 28.50 -5.35
N PRO A 266 1.71 29.20 -4.19
CA PRO A 266 0.58 29.10 -3.28
C PRO A 266 -0.69 29.53 -3.99
N ALA A 267 -1.68 28.63 -4.09
CA ALA A 267 -2.97 28.98 -4.65
C ALA A 267 -3.68 30.00 -3.73
N THR A 268 -3.78 31.25 -4.18
CA THR A 268 -4.51 32.31 -3.48
C THR A 268 -6.01 31.99 -3.47
N LYS A 269 -6.45 31.16 -2.51
CA LYS A 269 -7.89 30.96 -2.23
C LYS A 269 -8.46 32.34 -1.87
N LYS A 270 -9.20 32.93 -2.82
CA LYS A 270 -9.81 34.25 -2.72
C LYS A 270 -10.66 34.29 -1.45
N ARG A 271 -10.23 35.04 -0.45
CA ARG A 271 -10.86 35.09 0.88
C ARG A 271 -12.20 35.81 0.77
N ILE A 272 -13.24 35.08 0.34
CA ILE A 272 -14.63 35.52 0.45
C ILE A 272 -14.84 35.80 1.93
N ARG A 273 -15.01 37.08 2.27
CA ARG A 273 -15.19 37.53 3.64
C ARG A 273 -16.52 36.98 4.13
N SER A 274 -16.50 36.23 5.23
CA SER A 274 -17.68 36.05 6.09
C SER A 274 -17.94 37.37 6.83
N ALA A 275 -18.37 38.39 6.08
CA ALA A 275 -18.82 39.66 6.63
C ALA A 275 -20.24 39.44 7.19
N GLY A 276 -20.33 39.29 8.50
CA GLY A 276 -21.57 38.84 9.17
C GLY A 276 -21.36 38.52 10.65
N SER A 277 -20.52 39.28 11.34
CA SER A 277 -20.38 39.23 12.80
C SER A 277 -20.01 40.64 13.27
N SER A 278 -20.96 41.29 13.92
CA SER A 278 -20.86 42.64 14.48
C SER A 278 -21.99 42.81 15.49
N ASP A 279 -21.76 42.38 16.73
CA ASP A 279 -22.68 42.60 17.83
C ASP A 279 -22.66 44.08 18.29
N SER A 280 -23.78 44.49 18.89
CA SER A 280 -23.96 45.72 19.69
C SER A 280 -23.76 47.09 19.00
N LEU A 281 -24.86 47.81 18.85
CA LEU A 281 -25.12 49.11 19.50
C LEU A 281 -26.66 49.26 19.70
N ALA A 282 -27.12 50.22 20.50
CA ALA A 282 -28.42 50.14 21.20
C ALA A 282 -29.42 51.27 20.89
N GLN A 283 -30.69 51.04 21.30
CA GLN A 283 -31.85 51.98 21.34
C GLN A 283 -32.35 52.45 19.95
N GLU A 284 -33.64 52.74 19.67
CA GLU A 284 -34.96 52.59 20.33
C GLU A 284 -36.04 52.70 19.21
N GLY A 285 -37.35 52.41 19.37
CA GLY A 285 -38.15 51.91 20.49
C GLY A 285 -39.66 52.15 20.20
N GLY A 286 -40.58 51.20 20.52
CA GLY A 286 -42.03 51.36 20.30
C GLY A 286 -42.84 50.06 20.25
N ASP A 287 -44.02 50.07 20.90
CA ASP A 287 -45.02 48.98 20.96
C ASP A 287 -45.60 48.60 19.56
N SER A 288 -46.15 47.40 19.31
CA SER A 288 -47.33 46.87 20.03
C SER A 288 -47.73 45.41 19.69
N THR A 289 -48.32 44.69 20.67
CA THR A 289 -49.41 43.67 20.59
C THR A 289 -49.82 43.11 19.20
N GLN A 290 -49.96 41.82 18.88
CA GLN A 290 -50.44 40.57 19.57
C GLN A 290 -49.85 39.32 18.83
N THR A 291 -49.99 38.01 19.16
CA THR A 291 -50.70 37.19 20.20
C THR A 291 -50.01 35.81 20.33
N ASP A 292 -50.38 35.02 21.37
CA ASP A 292 -50.07 33.59 21.61
C ASP A 292 -51.22 33.01 22.51
N PRO A 293 -51.36 31.69 22.86
CA PRO A 293 -50.70 30.44 22.40
C PRO A 293 -51.68 29.22 22.26
N LEU A 294 -51.14 27.97 22.27
CA LEU A 294 -51.68 26.67 22.79
C LEU A 294 -52.16 25.54 21.81
N LEU A 295 -51.46 24.40 21.91
CA LEU A 295 -51.89 22.99 22.18
C LEU A 295 -53.20 22.41 21.57
N THR A 296 -53.38 21.10 21.29
CA THR A 296 -52.72 19.83 21.71
C THR A 296 -53.02 18.72 20.67
N PRO A 297 -52.40 17.51 20.69
CA PRO A 297 -52.71 16.43 19.73
C PRO A 297 -53.99 15.66 20.09
N SER A 298 -54.61 15.00 19.10
CA SER A 298 -55.81 14.16 19.28
C SER A 298 -55.49 12.67 19.23
N SER A 299 -56.11 11.89 20.12
CA SER A 299 -56.06 10.42 20.14
C SER A 299 -57.40 9.85 20.61
N SER A 300 -58.02 8.99 19.80
CA SER A 300 -59.19 8.19 20.19
C SER A 300 -59.22 6.88 19.40
N ALA A 301 -59.49 5.77 20.08
CA ALA A 301 -59.48 4.43 19.50
C ALA A 301 -60.75 3.65 19.90
N ALA A 302 -61.28 2.84 18.97
CA ALA A 302 -62.31 1.83 19.27
C ALA A 302 -62.36 0.71 18.20
N TYR A 303 -61.95 -0.49 18.60
CA TYR A 303 -62.38 -1.84 18.19
C TYR A 303 -63.14 -2.09 16.86
N LEU A 304 -62.60 -2.99 16.02
CA LEU A 304 -63.17 -4.35 15.82
C LEU A 304 -62.30 -5.24 14.90
N GLY A 305 -62.31 -6.56 15.14
CA GLY A 305 -61.88 -7.60 14.18
C GLY A 305 -60.53 -8.27 14.48
N SER A 306 -60.57 -9.49 15.03
CA SER A 306 -59.43 -10.40 15.16
C SER A 306 -59.30 -11.32 13.94
N PHE A 307 -58.07 -11.78 13.64
CA PHE A 307 -57.69 -13.21 13.59
C PHE A 307 -56.20 -13.37 13.23
N TYR A 308 -55.58 -14.46 13.69
CA TYR A 308 -54.15 -14.83 13.56
C TYR A 308 -53.13 -13.99 14.34
N GLU A 309 -52.98 -14.35 15.62
CA GLU A 309 -51.64 -14.59 16.20
C GLU A 309 -51.06 -15.90 15.56
N THR A 310 -49.80 -16.34 15.70
CA THR A 310 -48.91 -16.24 16.88
C THR A 310 -47.41 -16.49 16.51
N GLU A 311 -46.64 -15.48 16.10
CA GLU A 311 -45.15 -15.56 16.10
C GLU A 311 -44.44 -14.24 16.52
N ASP A 312 -44.96 -13.07 16.14
CA ASP A 312 -44.25 -11.76 16.26
C ASP A 312 -43.91 -11.28 17.69
N PHE A 313 -44.49 -11.86 18.75
CA PHE A 313 -44.31 -11.35 20.12
C PHE A 313 -42.86 -11.39 20.61
N SER A 314 -42.06 -12.37 20.19
CA SER A 314 -40.65 -12.47 20.63
C SER A 314 -39.76 -11.40 19.99
N ASP A 315 -39.96 -11.07 18.71
CA ASP A 315 -39.18 -10.06 18.00
C ASP A 315 -39.46 -8.64 18.51
N VAL A 316 -40.70 -8.32 18.89
CA VAL A 316 -41.04 -7.00 19.49
C VAL A 316 -40.37 -6.81 20.85
N GLU A 317 -40.38 -7.84 21.70
CA GLU A 317 -39.74 -7.79 23.03
C GLU A 317 -38.20 -7.74 22.91
N ILE A 318 -37.61 -8.46 21.94
CA ILE A 318 -36.19 -8.36 21.58
C ILE A 318 -35.83 -6.96 21.07
N LEU A 319 -36.66 -6.34 20.22
CA LEU A 319 -36.42 -4.99 19.69
C LEU A 319 -36.49 -3.93 20.78
N LEU A 320 -37.39 -4.07 21.77
CA LEU A 320 -37.43 -3.21 22.95
C LEU A 320 -36.18 -3.39 23.83
N ALA A 321 -35.76 -4.64 24.10
CA ALA A 321 -34.55 -4.93 24.87
C ALA A 321 -33.24 -4.49 24.17
N ILE A 322 -33.25 -4.35 22.83
CA ILE A 322 -32.18 -3.71 22.05
C ILE A 322 -32.26 -2.18 22.19
N GLY A 323 -33.46 -1.59 22.18
CA GLY A 323 -33.68 -0.15 22.37
C GLY A 323 -33.23 0.37 23.73
N GLU A 324 -33.49 -0.39 24.80
CA GLU A 324 -33.03 -0.08 26.17
C GLU A 324 -31.55 -0.47 26.42
N GLY A 325 -30.88 -1.07 25.43
CA GLY A 325 -29.45 -1.41 25.50
C GLY A 325 -29.12 -2.61 26.41
N ALA A 326 -30.11 -3.33 26.91
CA ALA A 326 -29.95 -4.51 27.77
C ALA A 326 -29.29 -5.69 27.04
N VAL A 327 -29.57 -5.87 25.74
CA VAL A 327 -29.02 -6.97 24.94
C VAL A 327 -28.02 -6.47 23.89
N LYS A 328 -26.72 -6.63 24.18
CA LYS A 328 -25.67 -6.53 23.16
C LYS A 328 -25.62 -7.79 22.31
N GLU A 329 -26.51 -7.89 21.34
CA GLU A 329 -26.47 -8.96 20.33
C GLU A 329 -25.09 -8.93 19.64
N LYS A 330 -24.38 -10.07 19.60
CA LYS A 330 -23.16 -10.22 18.80
C LYS A 330 -23.51 -10.43 17.33
N ARG A 331 -24.17 -9.42 16.75
CA ARG A 331 -24.57 -9.34 15.34
C ARG A 331 -23.37 -9.69 14.46
N ARG A 332 -23.39 -10.88 13.85
CA ARG A 332 -22.28 -11.36 12.99
C ARG A 332 -22.13 -10.42 11.80
N PRO A 333 -20.94 -9.82 11.56
CA PRO A 333 -20.83 -8.78 10.55
C PRO A 333 -21.19 -9.28 9.14
N ARG A 334 -22.06 -8.53 8.48
CA ARG A 334 -22.62 -8.81 7.16
C ARG A 334 -21.54 -8.62 6.10
N ARG A 335 -21.68 -9.29 4.95
CA ARG A 335 -20.68 -9.32 3.88
C ARG A 335 -20.48 -7.91 3.27
N GLY A 336 -19.53 -7.15 3.81
CA GLY A 336 -19.26 -5.75 3.49
C GLY A 336 -19.11 -4.81 4.70
N GLU A 337 -19.40 -5.27 5.92
CA GLU A 337 -19.03 -4.61 7.19
C GLU A 337 -17.58 -5.01 7.58
N ASP A 338 -16.92 -4.27 8.48
CA ASP A 338 -15.52 -4.53 8.86
C ASP A 338 -15.37 -5.78 9.74
N PHE A 339 -14.30 -6.56 9.51
CA PHE A 339 -14.08 -7.87 10.14
C PHE A 339 -12.85 -7.86 11.04
N LYS A 340 -13.02 -8.24 12.31
CA LYS A 340 -11.88 -8.58 13.17
C LYS A 340 -11.16 -9.81 12.60
N LEU A 341 -9.83 -9.85 12.70
CA LEU A 341 -9.01 -10.93 12.13
C LEU A 341 -9.56 -12.35 12.43
N GLY A 342 -9.91 -12.65 13.69
CA GLY A 342 -10.47 -13.95 14.07
C GLY A 342 -11.85 -14.26 13.47
N GLU A 343 -12.64 -13.24 13.11
CA GLU A 343 -13.94 -13.41 12.43
C GLU A 343 -13.75 -13.60 10.91
N ALA A 344 -12.65 -13.10 10.34
CA ALA A 344 -12.29 -13.31 8.93
C ALA A 344 -11.81 -14.77 8.69
N PHE A 345 -10.91 -15.30 9.53
CA PHE A 345 -10.40 -16.68 9.41
C PHE A 345 -11.49 -17.77 9.51
N VAL A 346 -12.66 -17.46 10.10
CA VAL A 346 -13.80 -18.39 10.21
C VAL A 346 -14.65 -18.43 8.92
N LYS A 347 -14.48 -17.50 7.99
CA LYS A 347 -15.30 -17.43 6.76
C LYS A 347 -14.67 -18.21 5.60
N ALA A 348 -15.46 -19.07 4.95
CA ALA A 348 -15.07 -19.74 3.72
C ALA A 348 -14.65 -18.77 2.59
N ASP A 349 -15.25 -17.57 2.54
CA ASP A 349 -14.85 -16.48 1.62
C ASP A 349 -13.36 -16.11 1.75
N PHE A 350 -12.80 -16.14 2.97
CA PHE A 350 -11.38 -15.85 3.21
C PHE A 350 -10.49 -16.97 2.68
N TRP A 351 -10.83 -18.23 2.97
CA TRP A 351 -10.05 -19.38 2.48
C TRP A 351 -10.11 -19.54 0.96
N LEU A 352 -11.25 -19.22 0.34
CA LEU A 352 -11.36 -19.15 -1.12
C LEU A 352 -10.45 -18.06 -1.70
N LEU A 353 -10.51 -16.83 -1.16
CA LEU A 353 -9.61 -15.74 -1.55
C LEU A 353 -8.13 -16.12 -1.38
N TRP A 354 -7.77 -16.72 -0.23
CA TRP A 354 -6.41 -17.16 0.08
C TRP A 354 -5.94 -18.24 -0.89
N PHE A 355 -6.77 -19.24 -1.21
CA PHE A 355 -6.38 -20.33 -2.11
C PHE A 355 -6.17 -19.87 -3.54
N VAL A 356 -7.05 -19.02 -4.08
CA VAL A 356 -6.86 -18.45 -5.43
C VAL A 356 -5.62 -17.54 -5.44
N TYR A 357 -5.44 -16.68 -4.42
CA TYR A 357 -4.23 -15.85 -4.25
C TYR A 357 -2.95 -16.68 -4.21
N PHE A 358 -2.93 -17.76 -3.42
CA PHE A 358 -1.79 -18.67 -3.27
C PHE A 358 -1.38 -19.30 -4.61
N LEU A 359 -2.36 -19.78 -5.40
CA LEU A 359 -2.08 -20.32 -6.74
C LEU A 359 -1.56 -19.24 -7.70
N GLY A 360 -2.20 -18.06 -7.75
CA GLY A 360 -1.86 -17.02 -8.71
C GLY A 360 -0.54 -16.31 -8.42
N VAL A 361 -0.32 -15.87 -7.17
CA VAL A 361 0.91 -15.19 -6.76
C VAL A 361 2.05 -16.18 -6.57
N GLY A 362 1.79 -17.37 -6.01
CA GLY A 362 2.80 -18.41 -5.84
C GLY A 362 3.42 -18.88 -7.16
N ALA A 363 2.64 -18.96 -8.24
CA ALA A 363 3.17 -19.22 -9.58
C ALA A 363 4.12 -18.12 -10.05
N GLY A 364 3.76 -16.84 -9.88
CA GLY A 364 4.61 -15.70 -10.27
C GLY A 364 5.91 -15.61 -9.47
N VAL A 365 5.85 -15.85 -8.16
CA VAL A 365 7.04 -15.89 -7.28
C VAL A 365 7.94 -17.07 -7.63
N THR A 366 7.36 -18.24 -7.94
CA THR A 366 8.13 -19.42 -8.40
C THR A 366 8.91 -19.14 -9.68
N VAL A 367 8.32 -18.36 -10.63
CA VAL A 367 9.03 -17.93 -11.84
C VAL A 367 10.17 -16.96 -11.50
N LEU A 368 9.94 -15.95 -10.64
CA LEU A 368 10.96 -14.97 -10.25
C LEU A 368 12.19 -15.64 -9.61
N ASN A 369 11.98 -16.55 -8.65
CA ASN A 369 13.08 -17.23 -7.94
C ASN A 369 13.87 -18.21 -8.80
N ASN A 370 13.29 -18.69 -9.90
CA ASN A 370 13.97 -19.56 -10.86
C ASN A 370 14.38 -18.82 -12.13
N LEU A 371 14.18 -17.49 -12.21
CA LEU A 371 14.34 -16.71 -13.44
C LEU A 371 15.77 -16.77 -14.01
N ALA A 372 16.77 -16.74 -13.14
CA ALA A 372 18.17 -16.89 -13.54
C ALA A 372 18.48 -18.29 -14.12
N GLN A 373 17.77 -19.34 -13.67
CA GLN A 373 17.90 -20.69 -14.23
C GLN A 373 17.14 -20.81 -15.55
N ILE A 374 15.98 -20.15 -15.66
CA ILE A 374 15.13 -20.12 -16.86
C ILE A 374 15.85 -19.40 -18.01
N GLY A 375 16.50 -18.26 -17.77
CA GLY A 375 17.27 -17.54 -18.79
C GLY A 375 18.40 -18.40 -19.38
N VAL A 376 19.23 -18.99 -18.51
CA VAL A 376 20.30 -19.91 -18.91
C VAL A 376 19.75 -21.13 -19.68
N ALA A 377 18.62 -21.70 -19.26
CA ALA A 377 17.98 -22.83 -19.96
C ALA A 377 17.39 -22.46 -21.33
N LEU A 378 17.04 -21.19 -21.55
CA LEU A 378 16.58 -20.66 -22.83
C LEU A 378 17.74 -20.20 -23.74
N GLY A 379 18.99 -20.29 -23.28
CA GLY A 379 20.16 -19.78 -24.00
C GLY A 379 20.30 -18.25 -23.98
N VAL A 380 19.57 -17.57 -23.09
CA VAL A 380 19.75 -16.13 -22.85
C VAL A 380 20.92 -15.97 -21.89
N ASN A 381 22.00 -15.34 -22.36
CA ASN A 381 23.23 -15.22 -21.59
C ASN A 381 23.11 -14.28 -20.37
N ASP A 382 22.23 -13.29 -20.43
CA ASP A 382 21.92 -12.44 -19.29
C ASP A 382 20.47 -12.62 -18.80
N THR A 383 20.31 -12.52 -17.48
CA THR A 383 19.06 -12.81 -16.77
C THR A 383 18.38 -11.53 -16.26
N THR A 384 19.10 -10.42 -16.36
CA THR A 384 18.66 -9.03 -16.17
C THR A 384 17.47 -8.67 -17.06
N GLU A 385 17.52 -8.98 -18.36
CA GLU A 385 16.47 -8.64 -19.33
C GLU A 385 15.11 -9.19 -18.92
N LEU A 386 15.08 -10.48 -18.56
CA LEU A 386 13.88 -11.19 -18.12
C LEU A 386 13.35 -10.61 -16.80
N LEU A 387 14.24 -10.25 -15.87
CA LEU A 387 13.88 -9.63 -14.59
C LEU A 387 13.27 -8.22 -14.80
N CYS A 388 13.82 -7.44 -15.74
CA CYS A 388 13.35 -6.10 -16.06
C CYS A 388 12.01 -6.13 -16.83
N LEU A 389 11.82 -7.08 -17.75
CA LEU A 389 10.53 -7.30 -18.42
C LEU A 389 9.45 -7.78 -17.43
N PHE A 390 9.79 -8.71 -16.53
CA PHE A 390 8.88 -9.14 -15.46
C PHE A 390 8.50 -7.96 -14.55
N SER A 391 9.47 -7.12 -14.17
CA SER A 391 9.28 -5.92 -13.35
C SER A 391 8.34 -4.91 -14.02
N LEU A 392 8.45 -4.71 -15.34
CA LEU A 392 7.55 -3.85 -16.10
C LEU A 392 6.11 -4.37 -16.11
N CYS A 393 5.92 -5.67 -16.32
CA CYS A 393 4.61 -6.30 -16.26
C CYS A 393 4.00 -6.23 -14.85
N ASN A 394 4.81 -6.43 -13.81
CA ASN A 394 4.42 -6.31 -12.41
C ASN A 394 4.02 -4.86 -12.05
N PHE A 395 4.82 -3.87 -12.48
CA PHE A 395 4.50 -2.45 -12.37
C PHE A 395 3.18 -2.11 -13.08
N ALA A 396 3.03 -2.48 -14.35
CA ALA A 396 1.86 -2.15 -15.17
C ALA A 396 0.58 -2.80 -14.62
N GLY A 397 0.65 -4.06 -14.19
CA GLY A 397 -0.47 -4.76 -13.56
C GLY A 397 -0.90 -4.10 -12.24
N ARG A 398 0.05 -3.77 -11.36
CA ARG A 398 -0.24 -3.10 -10.08
C ARG A 398 -0.82 -1.70 -10.29
N LEU A 399 -0.20 -0.88 -11.14
CA LEU A 399 -0.68 0.47 -11.49
C LEU A 399 -2.10 0.42 -12.11
N GLY A 400 -2.27 -0.43 -13.13
CA GLY A 400 -3.55 -0.62 -13.82
C GLY A 400 -4.67 -1.12 -12.89
N SER A 401 -4.37 -2.03 -11.97
CA SER A 401 -5.35 -2.50 -10.98
C SER A 401 -5.85 -1.38 -10.06
N GLY A 402 -4.99 -0.44 -9.68
CA GLY A 402 -5.36 0.74 -8.90
C GLY A 402 -6.29 1.70 -9.65
N VAL A 403 -6.03 1.94 -10.94
CA VAL A 403 -6.89 2.77 -11.80
C VAL A 403 -8.24 2.08 -12.05
N LEU A 404 -8.21 0.78 -12.38
CA LEU A 404 -9.42 0.01 -12.66
C LEU A 404 -10.31 -0.11 -11.42
N SER A 405 -9.75 -0.38 -10.24
CA SER A 405 -10.52 -0.38 -8.99
C SER A 405 -11.15 0.99 -8.72
N GLU A 406 -10.39 2.08 -8.84
CA GLU A 406 -10.92 3.43 -8.64
C GLU A 406 -12.06 3.77 -9.63
N HIS A 407 -11.93 3.34 -10.90
CA HIS A 407 -12.98 3.48 -11.91
C HIS A 407 -14.21 2.60 -11.61
N TYR A 408 -14.02 1.33 -11.26
CA TYR A 408 -15.11 0.42 -10.92
C TYR A 408 -15.84 0.83 -9.64
N VAL A 409 -15.13 1.28 -8.60
CA VAL A 409 -15.73 1.81 -7.37
C VAL A 409 -16.58 3.05 -7.67
N ARG A 410 -16.07 4.01 -8.46
CA ARG A 410 -16.85 5.20 -8.87
C ARG A 410 -18.06 4.84 -9.72
N SER A 411 -17.90 3.94 -10.69
CA SER A 411 -19.00 3.41 -11.51
C SER A 411 -20.05 2.66 -10.68
N LEU A 412 -19.62 1.85 -9.69
CA LEU A 412 -20.50 1.13 -8.77
C LEU A 412 -21.18 2.05 -7.75
N LEU A 413 -20.55 3.15 -7.33
CA LEU A 413 -21.17 4.19 -6.51
C LEU A 413 -22.22 4.97 -7.30
N PHE A 414 -21.91 5.37 -8.54
CA PHE A 414 -22.86 6.01 -9.47
C PHE A 414 -24.05 5.08 -9.78
N CYS A 415 -23.79 3.80 -10.07
CA CYS A 415 -24.82 2.77 -10.18
C CYS A 415 -25.55 2.48 -8.86
N SER A 416 -24.98 2.75 -7.68
CA SER A 416 -25.66 2.58 -6.39
C SER A 416 -26.57 3.76 -6.08
N TYR A 417 -26.16 4.98 -6.45
CA TYR A 417 -26.99 6.19 -6.43
C TYR A 417 -28.23 6.00 -7.33
N LEU A 418 -28.02 5.55 -8.57
CA LEU A 418 -29.11 5.19 -9.49
C LEU A 418 -29.97 4.01 -8.97
N ARG A 419 -29.37 3.00 -8.32
CA ARG A 419 -30.09 1.90 -7.65
C ARG A 419 -30.73 2.25 -6.31
N SER A 420 -30.77 3.53 -5.93
CA SER A 420 -31.81 4.01 -5.00
C SER A 420 -33.22 3.78 -5.58
N ILE A 421 -33.32 3.55 -6.90
CA ILE A 421 -34.51 3.00 -7.56
C ILE A 421 -34.25 1.50 -7.87
N LYS A 422 -34.88 0.63 -7.07
CA LYS A 422 -35.03 -0.84 -7.21
C LYS A 422 -33.76 -1.73 -7.30
N LEU A 423 -33.57 -2.49 -6.21
CA LEU A 423 -33.21 -3.93 -6.12
C LEU A 423 -32.14 -4.53 -7.06
N GLY A 424 -31.04 -5.07 -6.51
CA GLY A 424 -30.07 -5.85 -7.31
C GLY A 424 -28.84 -6.43 -6.56
N ARG A 425 -29.03 -7.14 -5.44
CA ARG A 425 -27.95 -7.70 -4.60
C ARG A 425 -27.37 -9.04 -5.10
N LYS A 426 -26.69 -9.10 -6.27
CA LYS A 426 -25.89 -10.29 -6.66
C LYS A 426 -24.48 -10.03 -7.21
N CYS A 427 -24.26 -8.99 -8.03
CA CYS A 427 -22.94 -8.76 -8.65
C CYS A 427 -21.79 -8.33 -7.70
N LYS A 428 -22.10 -7.87 -6.47
CA LYS A 428 -21.10 -7.27 -5.55
C LYS A 428 -20.02 -8.24 -5.05
N CYS A 429 -20.17 -9.56 -5.23
CA CYS A 429 -19.19 -10.54 -4.74
C CYS A 429 -18.14 -10.96 -5.77
N PHE A 430 -18.42 -10.89 -7.08
CA PHE A 430 -17.57 -11.53 -8.09
C PHE A 430 -16.47 -10.60 -8.65
N LEU A 431 -16.78 -9.33 -8.97
CA LEU A 431 -15.75 -8.38 -9.43
C LEU A 431 -14.75 -8.02 -8.33
N VAL A 432 -15.23 -7.76 -7.11
CA VAL A 432 -14.40 -7.42 -5.93
C VAL A 432 -13.40 -8.53 -5.57
N LEU A 433 -13.59 -9.74 -6.10
CA LEU A 433 -12.71 -10.90 -5.91
C LEU A 433 -11.48 -10.86 -6.84
N PHE A 434 -11.59 -10.20 -8.00
CA PHE A 434 -10.47 -9.98 -8.95
C PHE A 434 -9.80 -8.61 -8.72
N GLU A 435 -10.59 -7.60 -8.35
CA GLU A 435 -10.18 -6.22 -8.02
C GLU A 435 -9.19 -6.11 -6.84
N LYS A 436 -8.92 -7.24 -6.16
CA LYS A 436 -8.22 -7.31 -4.89
C LYS A 436 -6.88 -8.06 -4.95
N PHE A 437 -6.48 -8.56 -6.10
CA PHE A 437 -5.69 -9.79 -6.18
C PHE A 437 -4.21 -9.72 -5.76
N GLN A 438 -3.59 -8.54 -5.62
CA GLN A 438 -2.22 -8.42 -5.07
C GLN A 438 -2.11 -7.47 -3.89
N THR A 439 -2.92 -6.41 -3.85
CA THR A 439 -2.98 -5.46 -2.72
C THR A 439 -3.59 -6.06 -1.45
N THR A 440 -4.43 -7.10 -1.54
CA THR A 440 -5.32 -7.46 -0.43
C THR A 440 -4.64 -8.13 0.77
N VAL A 441 -3.57 -8.90 0.65
CA VAL A 441 -2.98 -9.51 1.87
C VAL A 441 -2.42 -8.44 2.82
N GLU A 442 -1.89 -7.33 2.29
CA GLU A 442 -1.49 -6.16 3.10
C GLU A 442 -2.69 -5.22 3.38
N VAL A 443 -3.47 -4.85 2.37
CA VAL A 443 -4.56 -3.86 2.51
C VAL A 443 -5.75 -4.40 3.30
N PHE A 444 -6.02 -5.70 3.28
CA PHE A 444 -7.08 -6.30 4.10
C PHE A 444 -6.70 -6.32 5.60
N VAL A 445 -5.40 -6.38 5.92
CA VAL A 445 -4.91 -6.22 7.29
C VAL A 445 -4.83 -4.72 7.67
N SER A 446 -4.53 -3.84 6.71
CA SER A 446 -4.51 -2.37 6.90
C SER A 446 -5.89 -1.73 7.09
N ALA A 447 -6.91 -2.20 6.36
CA ALA A 447 -8.17 -1.49 6.17
C ALA A 447 -9.35 -2.09 6.96
N TYR A 448 -9.19 -3.28 7.55
CA TYR A 448 -10.20 -3.97 8.35
C TYR A 448 -9.75 -4.14 9.81
N MET A 449 -8.94 -3.19 10.31
CA MET A 449 -8.57 -3.05 11.73
C MET A 449 -8.72 -1.60 12.23
N THR A 450 -9.70 -0.89 11.66
CA THR A 450 -10.45 0.16 12.36
C THR A 450 -11.62 -0.47 13.12
#